data_AF-A0A1I7SU29-F1
#
_entry.id   AF-A0A1I7SU29-F1
#
_cell.length_a   1.000
_cell.length_b   1.000
_cell.length_c   1.000
_cell.angle_alpha   90.00
_cell.angle_beta   90.00
_cell.angle_gamma   90.00
#
_symmetry.space_group_name_H-M   'P 1'
#
loop_
_entity.id
_entity.type
_entity.pdbx_description
1 polymer ?
#
loop_
_entity_poly.entity_id
_entity_poly.type
_entity_poly.pdbx_seq_one_letter_code
_entity_poly.pdbx_strand_id
1 'polypeptide(L)'
;MTFGEELIILEAPQARSTNVQFMNFTARAWSHSTKDHFHDEWGFLTVDPNGNATLMTAGNNGFTTYEVGQVKTKSVQLVLKDIGRISFSRDLPVEDLRRTFIMHDDTYMEQIIEMRTATHPKTGYLEHTRVVYTKHSL
;
A
#
# COMPACT_ATOMS: atom_id res chain seq x y z
N MET A 1 4.36 14.80 -9.45
CA MET A 1 4.09 15.81 -8.41
C MET A 1 4.76 15.34 -7.12
N THR A 2 5.34 16.23 -6.33
CA THR A 2 5.97 15.86 -5.05
C THR A 2 4.96 15.97 -3.92
N PHE A 3 4.92 14.99 -3.03
CA PHE A 3 4.02 14.93 -1.89
C PHE A 3 4.78 14.49 -0.63
N GLY A 4 4.21 14.78 0.53
CA GLY A 4 4.61 14.14 1.79
C GLY A 4 3.64 13.01 2.11
N GLU A 5 4.11 11.99 2.82
CA GLU A 5 3.27 10.90 3.29
C GLU A 5 3.68 10.45 4.68
N GLU A 6 2.69 10.15 5.52
CA GLU A 6 2.84 9.47 6.79
C GLU A 6 2.33 8.04 6.65
N LEU A 7 3.17 7.07 7.01
CA LEU A 7 2.83 5.66 7.00
C LEU A 7 2.94 5.10 8.43
N ILE A 8 1.84 4.54 8.93
CA ILE A 8 1.75 3.91 10.25
C ILE A 8 1.40 2.44 10.05
N ILE A 9 2.28 1.55 10.50
CA ILE A 9 2.07 0.11 10.55
C ILE A 9 2.25 -0.34 12.00
N LEU A 10 1.18 -0.82 12.62
CA LEU A 10 1.17 -1.23 14.03
C LEU A 10 0.69 -2.67 14.15
N GLU A 11 1.24 -3.41 15.11
CA GLU A 11 0.73 -4.73 15.44
C GLU A 11 -0.75 -4.66 15.85
N ALA A 12 -1.56 -5.53 15.27
CA ALA A 12 -2.92 -5.81 15.70
C ALA A 12 -2.97 -7.17 16.43
N PRO A 13 -4.06 -7.49 17.16
CA PRO A 13 -4.17 -8.75 17.88
C PRO A 13 -3.94 -9.96 16.97
N GLN A 14 -3.08 -10.89 17.41
CA GLN A 14 -2.82 -12.13 16.69
C GLN A 14 -4.01 -13.10 16.78
N ALA A 15 -4.40 -13.73 15.67
CA ALA A 15 -5.34 -14.85 15.71
C ALA A 15 -4.61 -16.12 16.17
N ARG A 16 -4.70 -16.41 17.47
CA ARG A 16 -3.99 -17.55 18.10
C ARG A 16 -4.32 -18.91 17.49
N SER A 17 -5.54 -19.10 16.99
CA SER A 17 -5.99 -20.37 16.40
C SER A 17 -5.34 -20.69 15.05
N THR A 18 -4.94 -19.66 14.30
CA THR A 18 -4.37 -19.80 12.95
C THR A 18 -2.90 -19.36 12.88
N ASN A 19 -2.35 -18.85 13.99
CA ASN A 19 -1.01 -18.27 14.06
C ASN A 19 -0.76 -17.19 13.00
N VAL A 20 -1.81 -16.41 12.69
CA VAL A 20 -1.77 -15.34 11.69
C VAL A 20 -1.54 -14.00 12.40
N GLN A 21 -0.56 -13.24 11.91
CA GLN A 21 -0.29 -11.88 12.39
C GLN A 21 -1.05 -10.86 11.54
N PHE A 22 -1.77 -9.97 12.20
CA PHE A 22 -2.41 -8.81 11.59
C PHE A 22 -1.65 -7.55 11.97
N MET A 23 -1.57 -6.60 11.06
CA MET A 23 -1.02 -5.27 11.30
C MET A 23 -2.03 -4.23 10.81
N ASN A 24 -2.34 -3.25 11.64
CA ASN A 24 -3.08 -2.07 11.23
C ASN A 24 -2.22 -1.28 10.25
N PHE A 25 -2.81 -0.87 9.14
CA PHE A 25 -2.14 -0.10 8.10
C PHE A 25 -2.85 1.25 7.92
N THR A 26 -2.09 2.33 7.86
CA THR A 26 -2.60 3.66 7.52
C THR A 26 -1.54 4.42 6.73
N ALA A 27 -1.91 4.95 5.57
CA ALA A 27 -1.09 5.89 4.82
C ALA A 27 -1.89 7.17 4.54
N ARG A 28 -1.28 8.33 4.77
CA ARG A 28 -1.89 9.64 4.52
C ARG A 28 -0.93 10.52 3.75
N ALA A 29 -1.35 11.01 2.59
CA ALA A 29 -0.56 11.82 1.69
C ALA A 29 -1.10 13.24 1.55
N TRP A 30 -0.19 14.20 1.44
CA TRP A 30 -0.50 15.62 1.26
C TRP A 30 0.43 16.31 0.28
N SER A 31 -0.06 17.38 -0.34
CA SER A 31 0.72 18.27 -1.20
C SER A 31 1.96 18.79 -0.49
N HIS A 32 3.13 18.62 -1.09
CA HIS A 32 4.35 19.18 -0.52
C HIS A 32 4.28 20.72 -0.44
N SER A 33 3.71 21.37 -1.46
CA SER A 33 3.68 22.83 -1.59
C SER A 33 2.56 23.49 -0.79
N THR A 34 1.33 22.97 -0.89
CA THR A 34 0.15 23.61 -0.29
C THR A 34 -0.26 23.01 1.05
N LYS A 35 0.26 21.81 1.37
CA LYS A 35 -0.20 20.97 2.50
C LYS A 35 -1.65 20.49 2.38
N ASP A 36 -2.29 20.72 1.24
CA ASP A 36 -3.61 20.18 0.98
C ASP A 36 -3.58 18.66 0.99
N HIS A 37 -4.66 18.09 1.51
CA HIS A 37 -4.88 16.65 1.54
C HIS A 37 -4.95 16.06 0.13
N PHE A 38 -4.33 14.90 -0.09
CA PHE A 38 -4.37 14.19 -1.38
C PHE A 38 -5.08 12.84 -1.29
N HIS A 39 -4.53 11.91 -0.50
CA HIS A 39 -4.97 10.52 -0.50
C HIS A 39 -4.81 9.95 0.90
N ASP A 40 -5.81 9.20 1.35
CA ASP A 40 -5.70 8.35 2.52
C ASP A 40 -6.08 6.93 2.18
N GLU A 41 -5.40 5.97 2.81
CA GLU A 41 -5.81 4.58 2.84
C GLU A 41 -5.66 3.99 4.25
N TRP A 42 -6.64 3.18 4.65
CA TRP A 42 -6.64 2.41 5.89
C TRP A 42 -6.89 0.95 5.59
N GLY A 43 -6.30 0.07 6.39
CA GLY A 43 -6.46 -1.35 6.14
C GLY A 43 -5.73 -2.25 7.11
N PHE A 44 -5.53 -3.49 6.65
CA PHE A 44 -4.79 -4.50 7.39
C PHE A 44 -3.78 -5.19 6.47
N LEU A 45 -2.53 -5.27 6.93
CA LEU A 45 -1.51 -6.16 6.37
C LEU A 45 -1.50 -7.44 7.21
N THR A 46 -1.72 -8.57 6.56
CA THR A 46 -1.79 -9.89 7.19
C THR A 46 -0.67 -10.76 6.64
N VAL A 47 0.07 -11.44 7.52
CA VAL A 47 1.15 -12.35 7.14
C VAL A 47 0.94 -13.71 7.79
N ASP A 48 0.99 -14.76 6.97
CA ASP A 48 0.89 -16.14 7.43
C ASP A 48 2.28 -16.74 7.79
N PRO A 49 2.34 -17.90 8.45
CA PRO A 49 3.60 -18.54 8.81
C PRO A 49 4.52 -18.94 7.65
N ASN A 50 4.00 -18.99 6.41
CA ASN A 50 4.78 -19.29 5.21
C ASN A 50 5.31 -18.01 4.53
N GLY A 51 5.04 -16.84 5.12
CA GLY A 51 5.42 -15.55 4.57
C GLY A 51 4.50 -15.05 3.46
N ASN A 52 3.33 -15.66 3.24
CA ASN A 52 2.33 -15.07 2.34
C ASN A 52 1.77 -13.81 2.99
N ALA A 53 1.75 -12.72 2.24
CA ALA A 53 1.27 -11.43 2.68
C ALA A 53 0.00 -11.04 1.92
N THR A 54 -0.95 -10.43 2.63
CA THR A 54 -2.16 -9.83 2.05
C THR A 54 -2.36 -8.45 2.65
N LEU A 55 -2.51 -7.44 1.80
CA LEU A 55 -2.90 -6.10 2.20
C LEU A 55 -4.30 -5.83 1.65
N MET A 56 -5.22 -5.48 2.53
CA MET A 56 -6.53 -4.97 2.14
C MET A 56 -6.69 -3.56 2.65
N THR A 57 -6.95 -2.59 1.76
CA THR A 57 -7.17 -1.20 2.15
C THR A 57 -8.50 -0.66 1.62
N ALA A 58 -8.99 0.40 2.27
CA ALA A 58 -10.05 1.28 1.81
C ALA A 58 -9.49 2.71 1.74
N GLY A 59 -9.62 3.33 0.57
CA GLY A 59 -9.13 4.68 0.29
C GLY A 59 -10.23 5.73 0.30
N ASN A 60 -9.89 6.97 0.63
CA ASN A 60 -10.81 8.11 0.59
C ASN A 60 -11.27 8.49 -0.83
N ASN A 61 -10.60 7.96 -1.86
CA ASN A 61 -11.01 8.00 -3.27
C ASN A 61 -12.18 7.05 -3.59
N GLY A 62 -12.64 6.26 -2.61
CA GLY A 62 -13.75 5.33 -2.78
C GLY A 62 -13.36 3.98 -3.37
N PHE A 63 -12.08 3.60 -3.25
CA PHE A 63 -11.58 2.28 -3.65
C PHE A 63 -11.28 1.39 -2.48
N THR A 64 -11.47 0.09 -2.69
CA THR A 64 -10.89 -0.93 -1.82
C THR A 64 -9.95 -1.79 -2.64
N THR A 65 -8.75 -2.05 -2.15
CA THR A 65 -7.82 -2.97 -2.83
C THR A 65 -7.68 -4.25 -2.03
N TYR A 66 -7.47 -5.35 -2.76
CA TYR A 66 -7.03 -6.63 -2.22
C TYR A 66 -5.73 -6.98 -2.93
N GLU A 67 -4.61 -6.85 -2.25
CA GLU A 67 -3.27 -7.08 -2.79
C GLU A 67 -2.64 -8.30 -2.09
N VAL A 68 -2.00 -9.17 -2.88
CA VAL A 68 -1.37 -10.41 -2.37
C VAL A 68 0.08 -10.50 -2.79
N GLY A 69 0.89 -11.14 -1.96
CA GLY A 69 2.30 -11.29 -2.25
C GLY A 69 3.03 -12.15 -1.24
N GLN A 70 4.35 -11.99 -1.18
CA GLN A 70 5.20 -12.75 -0.28
C GLN A 70 6.25 -11.85 0.37
N VAL A 71 6.46 -12.06 1.66
CA VAL A 71 7.56 -11.48 2.41
C VAL A 71 8.87 -12.15 1.98
N LYS A 72 9.87 -11.33 1.70
CA LYS A 72 11.25 -11.73 1.46
C LYS A 72 12.16 -11.01 2.44
N THR A 73 13.43 -11.35 2.44
CA THR A 73 14.44 -10.62 3.22
C THR A 73 14.36 -9.14 2.89
N LYS A 74 14.03 -8.32 3.90
CA LYS A 74 13.94 -6.85 3.82
C LYS A 74 13.00 -6.31 2.74
N SER A 75 12.06 -7.10 2.22
CA SER A 75 11.13 -6.60 1.21
C SER A 75 9.80 -7.35 1.20
N VAL A 76 8.76 -6.67 0.74
CA VAL A 76 7.45 -7.27 0.47
C VAL A 76 6.99 -6.71 -0.87
N GLN A 77 6.65 -7.59 -1.81
CA GLN A 77 6.02 -7.19 -3.06
C GLN A 77 4.61 -7.75 -3.09
N LEU A 78 3.63 -6.86 -3.27
CA LEU A 78 2.20 -7.13 -3.32
C LEU A 78 1.69 -6.78 -4.72
N VAL A 79 0.79 -7.60 -5.23
CA VAL A 79 0.14 -7.42 -6.53
C VAL A 79 -1.36 -7.42 -6.33
N LEU A 80 -2.04 -6.49 -7.00
CA LEU A 80 -3.49 -6.36 -6.97
C LEU A 80 -4.15 -7.65 -7.45
N LYS A 81 -4.97 -8.22 -6.57
CA LYS A 81 -5.81 -9.37 -6.86
C LYS A 81 -7.23 -8.96 -7.21
N ASP A 82 -7.76 -7.95 -6.53
CA ASP A 82 -9.08 -7.39 -6.80
C ASP A 82 -9.20 -5.93 -6.33
N ILE A 83 -10.14 -5.20 -6.90
CA ILE A 83 -10.40 -3.79 -6.59
C ILE A 83 -11.90 -3.47 -6.62
N GLY A 84 -12.41 -3.08 -5.45
CA GLY A 84 -13.77 -2.58 -5.27
C GLY A 84 -13.84 -1.07 -5.49
N ARG A 85 -14.98 -0.58 -5.99
CA ARG A 85 -15.23 0.85 -6.25
C ARG A 85 -16.64 1.22 -5.85
N ILE A 86 -16.78 2.35 -5.17
CA ILE A 86 -18.10 2.96 -4.99
C ILE A 86 -18.63 3.49 -6.34
N SER A 87 -19.95 3.45 -6.53
CA SER A 87 -20.61 3.67 -7.83
C SER A 87 -20.42 5.05 -8.44
N PHE A 88 -20.03 6.04 -7.64
CA PHE A 88 -19.86 7.43 -8.04
C PHE A 88 -18.41 7.94 -7.89
N SER A 89 -17.45 7.04 -7.67
CA SER A 89 -16.04 7.44 -7.68
C SER A 89 -15.62 7.84 -9.09
N ARG A 90 -14.85 8.95 -9.18
CA ARG A 90 -14.28 9.47 -10.42
C ARG A 90 -12.81 9.09 -10.45
N ASP A 91 -12.45 7.95 -11.01
CA ASP A 91 -11.06 7.71 -11.39
C ASP A 91 -10.94 6.97 -12.72
N LEU A 92 -9.78 7.13 -13.33
CA LEU A 92 -9.27 6.28 -14.37
C LEU A 92 -9.30 4.82 -13.89
N PRO A 93 -9.67 3.84 -14.73
CA PRO A 93 -9.85 2.48 -14.26
C PRO A 93 -8.48 1.87 -13.98
N VAL A 94 -7.98 1.97 -12.74
CA VAL A 94 -6.82 1.19 -12.30
C VAL A 94 -7.17 -0.28 -12.48
N GLU A 95 -6.52 -0.96 -13.41
CA GLU A 95 -6.75 -2.38 -13.70
C GLU A 95 -5.78 -3.28 -12.95
N ASP A 96 -4.60 -2.74 -12.61
CA ASP A 96 -3.53 -3.46 -11.97
C ASP A 96 -2.70 -2.53 -11.10
N LEU A 97 -2.17 -3.07 -10.01
CA LEU A 97 -1.29 -2.35 -9.11
C LEU A 97 -0.24 -3.31 -8.54
N ARG A 98 0.99 -2.82 -8.43
CA ARG A 98 2.08 -3.50 -7.73
C ARG A 98 2.67 -2.55 -6.71
N ARG A 99 2.67 -2.99 -5.45
CA ARG A 99 3.26 -2.25 -4.33
C ARG A 99 4.48 -3.01 -3.83
N THR A 100 5.62 -2.33 -3.74
CA THR A 100 6.84 -2.91 -3.17
C THR A 100 7.30 -2.07 -1.99
N PHE A 101 7.43 -2.72 -0.83
CA PHE A 101 8.13 -2.17 0.32
C PHE A 101 9.56 -2.74 0.36
N ILE A 102 10.55 -1.87 0.59
CA ILE A 102 11.97 -2.22 0.69
C ILE A 102 12.53 -1.58 1.96
N MET A 103 13.01 -2.38 2.90
CA MET A 103 13.74 -1.90 4.06
C MET A 103 15.21 -1.79 3.70
N HIS A 104 15.76 -0.58 3.68
CA HIS A 104 17.18 -0.38 3.43
C HIS A 104 17.99 -0.74 4.69
N ASP A 105 17.57 -0.17 5.82
CA ASP A 105 18.14 -0.37 7.15
C ASP A 105 17.10 -0.09 8.25
N ASP A 106 17.53 0.00 9.50
CA ASP A 106 16.63 0.20 10.65
C ASP A 106 16.00 1.61 10.72
N THR A 107 16.46 2.52 9.86
CA THR A 107 16.03 3.93 9.78
C THR A 107 15.23 4.22 8.51
N TYR A 108 15.57 3.59 7.39
CA TYR A 108 15.00 3.92 6.08
C TYR A 108 14.23 2.77 5.42
N MET A 109 13.07 3.11 4.88
CA MET A 109 12.21 2.22 4.11
C MET A 109 11.73 2.95 2.84
N GLU A 110 11.62 2.24 1.71
CA GLU A 110 11.08 2.74 0.44
C GLU A 110 9.79 2.01 0.09
N GLN A 111 8.76 2.75 -0.31
CA GLN A 111 7.57 2.24 -0.98
C GLN A 111 7.59 2.67 -2.45
N ILE A 112 7.37 1.71 -3.34
CA ILE A 112 7.17 1.93 -4.77
C ILE A 112 5.79 1.41 -5.12
N ILE A 113 4.95 2.25 -5.72
CA ILE A 113 3.67 1.85 -6.30
C ILE A 113 3.77 2.02 -7.81
N GLU A 114 3.50 0.94 -8.52
CA GLU A 114 3.38 0.92 -9.97
C GLU A 114 1.95 0.51 -10.31
N MET A 115 1.40 1.07 -11.38
CA MET A 115 0.02 0.78 -11.76
C MET A 115 -0.12 0.59 -13.26
N ARG A 116 -1.21 -0.07 -13.62
CA ARG A 116 -1.76 -0.08 -14.97
C ARG A 116 -3.20 0.36 -14.93
N THR A 117 -3.52 1.32 -15.76
CA THR A 117 -4.88 1.80 -15.97
C THR A 117 -5.40 1.25 -17.30
N ALA A 118 -6.71 1.37 -17.53
CA ALA A 118 -7.32 1.00 -18.81
C ALA A 118 -6.74 1.74 -20.03
N THR A 119 -6.04 2.86 -19.81
CA THR A 119 -5.43 3.64 -20.89
C THR A 119 -3.93 3.42 -21.00
N HIS A 120 -3.21 3.27 -19.88
CA HIS A 120 -1.74 3.22 -19.85
C HIS A 120 -1.17 2.46 -18.63
N PRO A 121 -0.07 1.71 -18.80
CA PRO A 121 0.50 1.25 -20.08
C PRO A 121 -0.37 0.15 -20.72
N LYS A 122 -0.14 -0.17 -22.00
CA LYS A 122 -0.84 -1.28 -22.67
C LYS A 122 -0.51 -2.65 -22.06
N THR A 123 0.70 -2.80 -21.52
CA THR A 123 1.21 -4.04 -20.91
C THR A 123 2.18 -3.68 -19.79
N GLY A 124 2.24 -4.50 -18.73
CA GLY A 124 3.13 -4.27 -17.60
C GLY A 124 2.63 -3.15 -16.69
N TYR A 125 3.56 -2.49 -15.98
CA TYR A 125 3.25 -1.42 -15.04
C TYR A 125 4.05 -0.15 -15.38
N LEU A 126 3.53 1.00 -14.99
CA LEU A 126 4.27 2.26 -14.92
C LEU A 126 4.39 2.69 -13.45
N GLU A 127 5.54 3.22 -13.07
CA GLU A 127 5.73 3.81 -11.75
C GLU A 127 4.74 4.96 -11.55
N HIS A 128 3.94 4.85 -10.50
CA HIS A 128 2.97 5.87 -10.10
C HIS A 128 3.54 6.75 -9.00
N THR A 129 4.08 6.12 -7.94
CA THR A 129 4.70 6.82 -6.82
C THR A 129 5.92 6.06 -6.31
N ARG A 130 6.83 6.82 -5.72
CA ARG A 130 7.99 6.33 -4.97
C ARG A 130 8.22 7.24 -3.79
N VAL A 131 8.28 6.66 -2.59
CA VAL A 131 8.42 7.39 -1.33
C VAL A 131 9.49 6.71 -0.48
N VAL A 132 10.39 7.51 0.09
CA VAL A 132 11.37 7.04 1.08
C VAL A 132 10.99 7.62 2.42
N TYR A 133 10.74 6.75 3.40
CA TYR A 133 10.36 7.10 4.76
C TYR A 133 11.59 7.07 5.67
N THR A 134 11.60 7.99 6.63
CA THR A 134 12.48 7.91 7.80
C THR A 134 11.65 7.41 8.97
N LYS A 135 12.14 6.38 9.66
CA LYS A 135 11.48 5.85 10.85
C LYS A 135 11.41 6.93 11.91
N HIS A 136 10.19 7.24 12.34
CA HIS A 136 9.93 8.02 13.55
C HIS A 136 9.52 7.07 14.67
N SER A 137 10.22 7.13 15.80
CA SER A 137 9.74 6.54 17.04
C SER A 137 8.59 7.39 17.60
N LEU A 138 7.44 6.75 17.80
CA LEU A 138 6.35 7.29 18.63
C LEU A 138 6.69 7.16 20.11
#